data_AF-A0A1Q4FH94-F1
#
_entry.id   AF-A0A1Q4FH94-F1
#
_cell.length_a   1.000
_cell.length_b   1.000
_cell.length_c   1.000
_cell.angle_alpha   90.00
_cell.angle_beta   90.00
_cell.angle_gamma   90.00
#
_symmetry.space_group_name_H-M   'P 1'
#
loop_
_entity.id
_entity.type
_entity.pdbx_description
1 polymer ?
#
loop_
_entity_poly.entity_id
_entity_poly.type
_entity_poly.pdbx_seq_one_letter_code
_entity_poly.pdbx_strand_id
1 'polypeptide(L)'
;MPSAAATALSPQLRDLADAIGDFRRLAAPENDASLLQRIVDVLRDEPLKGFLEHTLPRVSFDEWWGPRYAQRSGWAIAWPTERTERVALQLGCCLHLAGDGHDRLFQHTYDHYANGSRKISDAYRAFTDQFLQPLARDIERLAEQRPLAAPVNEALRHHPTSSDALLDGLVRDACEAFRDPAPAKRYEGLRALWDAFERAKTVHPTQDKKAGAEALLLAASSEDAVRELLRTEMKALTEIGNQFHIRHFETNRQPIADPANIDYLFLRMLALMQVLLRQSSQEKAG
;
A
#
# COMPACT_ATOMS: atom_id res chain seq x y z
N MET A 1 -24.24 -0.65 4.63
CA MET A 1 -22.83 -0.25 4.56
C MET A 1 -22.03 -1.50 4.24
N PRO A 2 -21.42 -1.64 3.05
CA PRO A 2 -20.48 -2.74 2.85
C PRO A 2 -19.34 -2.56 3.85
N SER A 3 -19.09 -3.59 4.66
CA SER A 3 -17.93 -3.64 5.56
C SER A 3 -16.70 -3.36 4.69
N ALA A 4 -15.99 -2.26 4.95
CA ALA A 4 -14.69 -2.06 4.32
C ALA A 4 -13.86 -3.30 4.65
N ALA A 5 -13.44 -4.05 3.63
CA ALA A 5 -12.50 -5.15 3.84
C ALA A 5 -11.30 -4.57 4.61
N ALA A 6 -10.91 -5.21 5.71
CA ALA A 6 -9.78 -4.75 6.50
C ALA A 6 -8.55 -4.70 5.58
N THR A 7 -7.88 -3.55 5.51
CA THR A 7 -6.67 -3.37 4.69
C THR A 7 -5.65 -4.46 5.01
N ALA A 8 -4.85 -4.84 4.01
CA ALA A 8 -3.69 -5.72 4.19
C ALA A 8 -2.71 -5.25 5.28
N LEU A 9 -2.72 -3.96 5.65
CA LEU A 9 -1.92 -3.39 6.74
C LEU A 9 -2.45 -3.75 8.14
N SER A 10 -3.71 -4.18 8.26
CA SER A 10 -4.40 -4.34 9.55
C SER A 10 -3.69 -5.24 10.56
N PRO A 11 -3.12 -6.41 10.18
CA PRO A 11 -2.34 -7.23 11.12
C PRO A 11 -1.13 -6.49 11.69
N GLN A 12 -0.32 -5.87 10.82
CA GLN A 12 0.89 -5.17 11.26
C GLN A 12 0.59 -3.91 12.08
N LEU A 13 -0.51 -3.21 11.80
CA LEU A 13 -0.95 -2.07 12.63
C LEU A 13 -1.30 -2.53 14.06
N ARG A 14 -1.91 -3.72 14.21
CA ARG A 14 -2.12 -4.32 15.54
C ARG A 14 -0.80 -4.73 16.19
N ASP A 15 0.10 -5.38 15.46
CA ASP A 15 1.41 -5.77 15.98
C ASP A 15 2.23 -4.55 16.44
N LEU A 16 2.12 -3.44 15.72
CA LEU A 16 2.72 -2.15 16.09
C LEU A 16 2.12 -1.62 17.40
N ALA A 17 0.79 -1.60 17.52
CA ALA A 17 0.11 -1.17 18.73
C ALA A 17 0.48 -2.04 19.94
N ASP A 18 0.58 -3.37 19.75
CA ASP A 18 0.98 -4.31 20.79
C ASP A 18 2.43 -4.11 21.22
N ALA A 19 3.37 -3.94 20.27
CA ALA A 19 4.77 -3.66 20.56
C ALA A 19 4.95 -2.33 21.32
N ILE A 20 4.19 -1.30 20.95
CA ILE A 20 4.14 -0.02 21.69
C ILE A 20 3.55 -0.22 23.09
N GLY A 21 2.51 -1.05 23.22
CA GLY A 21 1.92 -1.41 24.51
C GLY A 21 2.90 -2.13 25.43
N ASP A 22 3.73 -3.02 24.90
CA ASP A 22 4.81 -3.68 25.64
C ASP A 22 5.87 -2.69 26.11
N PHE A 23 6.32 -1.80 25.22
CA PHE A 23 7.25 -0.72 25.58
C PHE A 23 6.71 0.16 26.71
N ARG A 24 5.42 0.52 26.65
CA ARG A 24 4.77 1.33 27.69
C ARG A 24 4.81 0.70 29.09
N ARG A 25 4.78 -0.64 29.17
CA ARG A 25 4.76 -1.38 30.44
C ARG A 25 6.14 -1.50 31.07
N LEU A 26 7.19 -1.04 30.39
CA LEU A 26 8.56 -1.17 30.84
C LEU A 26 8.79 -0.44 32.17
N ALA A 27 9.32 -1.18 33.15
CA ALA A 27 9.62 -0.67 34.49
C ALA A 27 11.11 -0.38 34.70
N ALA A 28 11.98 -0.98 33.89
CA ALA A 28 13.43 -0.96 34.01
C ALA A 28 14.10 -0.98 32.63
N PRO A 29 15.33 -0.47 32.49
CA PRO A 29 15.99 -0.29 31.19
C PRO A 29 16.40 -1.57 30.46
N GLU A 30 16.47 -2.71 31.16
CA GLU A 30 17.11 -3.96 30.71
C GLU A 30 16.66 -4.47 29.32
N ASN A 31 15.45 -4.13 28.88
CA ASN A 31 14.88 -4.58 27.59
C ASN A 31 14.41 -3.43 26.69
N ASP A 32 14.72 -2.18 27.01
CA ASP A 32 14.18 -1.02 26.27
C ASP A 32 14.58 -1.03 24.79
N ALA A 33 15.85 -1.31 24.49
CA ALA A 33 16.40 -1.37 23.15
C ALA A 33 15.74 -2.49 22.34
N SER A 34 15.59 -3.68 22.91
CA SER A 34 14.93 -4.82 22.26
C SER A 34 13.46 -4.55 21.96
N LEU A 35 12.75 -3.89 22.87
CA LEU A 35 11.34 -3.52 22.67
C LEU A 35 11.18 -2.42 21.63
N LEU A 36 12.07 -1.43 21.60
CA LEU A 36 12.09 -0.44 20.52
C LEU A 36 12.46 -1.08 19.18
N GLN A 37 13.41 -2.01 19.17
CA GLN A 37 13.79 -2.73 17.95
C GLN A 37 12.60 -3.50 17.39
N ARG A 38 11.81 -4.17 18.24
CA ARG A 38 10.57 -4.83 17.80
C ARG A 38 9.57 -3.86 17.15
N ILE A 39 9.44 -2.64 17.68
CA ILE A 39 8.61 -1.59 17.03
C ILE A 39 9.17 -1.25 15.65
N VAL A 40 10.49 -1.06 15.54
CA VAL A 40 11.18 -0.79 14.27
C VAL A 40 11.03 -1.94 13.27
N ASP A 41 11.11 -3.19 13.73
CA ASP A 41 10.97 -4.36 12.87
C ASP A 41 9.57 -4.40 12.24
N VAL A 42 8.51 -4.17 13.02
CA VAL A 42 7.14 -4.08 12.48
C VAL A 42 7.01 -2.96 11.43
N LEU A 43 7.63 -1.80 11.67
CA LEU A 43 7.64 -0.67 10.72
C LEU A 43 8.41 -0.97 9.43
N ARG A 44 9.32 -1.95 9.45
CA ARG A 44 10.20 -2.33 8.33
C ARG A 44 9.79 -3.63 7.64
N ASP A 45 8.76 -4.30 8.14
CA ASP A 45 8.22 -5.50 7.51
C ASP A 45 7.14 -5.16 6.47
N GLU A 46 7.05 -5.97 5.42
CA GLU A 46 5.99 -5.87 4.43
C GLU A 46 4.66 -6.41 4.99
N PRO A 47 3.51 -5.83 4.61
CA PRO A 47 3.30 -4.72 3.65
C PRO A 47 3.51 -3.28 4.16
N LEU A 48 3.71 -3.05 5.46
CA LEU A 48 3.76 -1.73 6.07
C LEU A 48 4.95 -0.90 5.58
N LYS A 49 6.12 -1.52 5.43
CA LYS A 49 7.31 -0.86 4.88
C LYS A 49 7.05 -0.26 3.50
N GLY A 50 6.59 -1.06 2.53
CA GLY A 50 6.33 -0.57 1.18
C GLY A 50 5.26 0.52 1.15
N PHE A 51 4.26 0.43 2.04
CA PHE A 51 3.28 1.49 2.22
C PHE A 51 3.90 2.80 2.72
N LEU A 52 4.73 2.76 3.75
CA LEU A 52 5.38 3.95 4.32
C LEU A 52 6.36 4.58 3.32
N GLU A 53 7.18 3.78 2.63
CA GLU A 53 8.13 4.25 1.63
C GLU A 53 7.45 4.96 0.44
N HIS A 54 6.25 4.52 0.07
CA HIS A 54 5.46 5.12 -0.99
C HIS A 54 4.66 6.36 -0.54
N THR A 55 4.17 6.35 0.69
CA THR A 55 3.26 7.38 1.21
C THR A 55 4.00 8.60 1.74
N LEU A 56 5.20 8.41 2.28
CA LEU A 56 5.93 9.45 2.99
C LEU A 56 6.88 10.22 2.06
N PRO A 57 7.07 11.53 2.28
CA PRO A 57 8.04 12.31 1.54
C PRO A 57 9.46 11.86 1.88
N ARG A 58 10.38 12.01 0.91
CA ARG A 58 11.81 11.84 1.15
C ARG A 58 12.34 13.06 1.89
N VAL A 59 12.61 12.91 3.18
CA VAL A 59 13.16 13.95 4.05
C VAL A 59 14.46 13.46 4.69
N SER A 60 15.44 14.36 4.81
CA SER A 60 16.70 14.04 5.48
C SER A 60 16.53 14.17 6.99
N PHE A 61 16.44 13.03 7.68
CA PHE A 61 16.35 13.02 9.14
C PHE A 61 17.57 13.69 9.77
N ASP A 62 18.78 13.38 9.32
CA ASP A 62 20.02 13.91 9.93
C ASP A 62 20.14 15.43 9.79
N GLU A 63 19.79 15.98 8.61
CA GLU A 63 19.77 17.44 8.39
C GLU A 63 18.73 18.13 9.27
N TRP A 64 17.58 17.50 9.48
CA TRP A 64 16.54 18.03 10.35
C TRP A 64 16.89 17.91 11.85
N TRP A 65 17.48 16.78 12.23
CA TRP A 65 17.74 16.36 13.61
C TRP A 65 18.93 17.10 14.21
N GLY A 66 20.07 17.14 13.53
CA GLY A 66 21.35 17.63 14.07
C GLY A 66 21.27 19.03 14.71
N PRO A 67 20.78 20.07 14.01
CA PRO A 67 20.66 21.42 14.56
C PRO A 67 19.72 21.53 15.77
N ARG A 68 18.74 20.63 15.88
CA ARG A 68 17.69 20.65 16.90
C ARG A 68 18.07 19.85 18.14
N TYR A 69 18.76 18.73 17.95
CA TYR A 69 19.23 17.87 19.04
C TYR A 69 20.38 18.51 19.82
N ALA A 70 21.29 19.22 19.13
CA ALA A 70 22.44 19.88 19.76
C ALA A 70 22.09 21.09 20.65
N GLN A 71 20.85 21.61 20.60
CA GLN A 71 20.53 22.93 21.18
C GLN A 71 19.61 22.93 22.41
N ARG A 72 19.05 21.80 22.89
CA ARG A 72 18.01 21.86 23.94
C ARG A 72 18.01 20.66 24.88
N SER A 73 18.44 20.88 26.13
CA SER A 73 17.93 20.13 27.27
C SER A 73 16.56 20.72 27.69
N GLY A 74 15.57 19.87 27.93
CA GLY A 74 14.33 20.25 28.63
C GLY A 74 13.17 20.86 27.81
N TRP A 75 13.22 20.87 26.47
CA TRP A 75 12.07 21.29 25.64
C TRP A 75 11.55 20.14 24.77
N ALA A 76 10.22 20.07 24.62
CA ALA A 76 9.56 19.15 23.70
C ALA A 76 10.02 19.37 22.25
N ILE A 77 10.26 18.28 21.53
CA ILE A 77 10.65 18.32 20.12
C ILE A 77 9.49 18.90 19.31
N ALA A 78 9.74 20.01 18.61
CA ALA A 78 8.77 20.65 17.74
C ALA A 78 8.70 19.91 16.39
N TRP A 79 7.85 18.89 16.33
CA TRP A 79 7.57 18.13 15.11
C TRP A 79 6.83 18.98 14.06
N PRO A 80 7.04 18.73 12.75
CA PRO A 80 6.27 19.41 11.71
C PRO A 80 4.75 19.22 11.85
N THR A 81 3.99 20.19 11.35
CA THR A 81 2.52 20.16 11.36
C THR A 81 1.95 19.25 10.27
N GLU A 82 2.62 19.18 9.12
CA GLU A 82 2.26 18.27 8.04
C GLU A 82 2.45 16.81 8.50
N ARG A 83 1.44 15.96 8.30
CA ARG A 83 1.39 14.60 8.85
C ARG A 83 2.45 13.70 8.22
N THR A 84 2.58 13.71 6.90
CA THR A 84 3.51 12.80 6.21
C THR A 84 4.96 13.14 6.51
N GLU A 85 5.33 14.41 6.57
CA GLU A 85 6.64 14.91 6.97
C GLU A 85 6.93 14.56 8.43
N ARG A 86 5.95 14.79 9.34
CA ARG A 86 6.08 14.40 10.75
C ARG A 86 6.32 12.91 10.91
N VAL A 87 5.49 12.06 10.28
CA VAL A 87 5.65 10.60 10.36
C VAL A 87 7.01 10.19 9.80
N ALA A 88 7.44 10.73 8.66
CA ALA A 88 8.75 10.41 8.08
C ALA A 88 9.92 10.72 9.04
N LEU A 89 9.90 11.88 9.70
CA LEU A 89 10.92 12.25 10.67
C LEU A 89 10.83 11.46 11.98
N GLN A 90 9.63 11.13 12.44
CA GLN A 90 9.42 10.29 13.62
C GLN A 90 9.89 8.85 13.37
N LEU A 91 9.70 8.31 12.17
CA LEU A 91 10.30 7.02 11.77
C LEU A 91 11.83 7.11 11.77
N GLY A 92 12.39 8.17 11.20
CA GLY A 92 13.84 8.45 11.27
C GLY A 92 14.34 8.47 12.72
N CYS A 93 13.59 9.08 13.63
CA CYS A 93 13.89 9.09 15.06
C CYS A 93 13.86 7.68 15.66
N CYS A 94 12.82 6.87 15.40
CA CYS A 94 12.77 5.47 15.88
C CYS A 94 13.99 4.66 15.40
N LEU A 95 14.35 4.79 14.13
CA LEU A 95 15.51 4.11 13.53
C LEU A 95 16.82 4.58 14.17
N HIS A 96 16.96 5.90 14.36
CA HIS A 96 18.11 6.49 15.02
C HIS A 96 18.25 5.98 16.46
N LEU A 97 17.17 6.01 17.24
CA LEU A 97 17.17 5.56 18.63
C LEU A 97 17.46 4.06 18.75
N ALA A 98 16.96 3.23 17.82
CA ALA A 98 17.25 1.80 17.81
C ALA A 98 18.69 1.45 17.42
N GLY A 99 19.33 2.27 16.57
CA GLY A 99 20.66 1.99 15.99
C GLY A 99 21.82 1.88 16.99
N ASP A 100 21.74 2.59 18.13
CA ASP A 100 22.77 2.56 19.19
C ASP A 100 22.27 1.85 20.46
N GLY A 101 21.10 1.19 20.38
CA GLY A 101 20.52 0.42 21.47
C GLY A 101 20.15 1.26 22.70
N HIS A 102 20.53 0.76 23.88
CA HIS A 102 20.07 1.25 25.17
C HIS A 102 20.47 2.71 25.43
N ASP A 103 21.75 3.05 25.26
CA ASP A 103 22.29 4.34 25.74
C ASP A 103 21.61 5.55 25.08
N ARG A 104 21.39 5.48 23.76
CA ARG A 104 20.76 6.56 22.99
C ARG A 104 19.28 6.69 23.34
N LEU A 105 18.57 5.57 23.46
CA LEU A 105 17.17 5.55 23.86
C LEU A 105 16.98 6.08 25.28
N PHE A 106 17.81 5.62 26.23
CA PHE A 106 17.79 6.06 27.62
C PHE A 106 18.03 7.57 27.71
N GLN A 107 19.10 8.07 27.10
CA GLN A 107 19.42 9.50 27.13
C GLN A 107 18.30 10.35 26.51
N HIS A 108 17.79 9.93 25.36
CA HIS A 108 16.70 10.63 24.68
C HIS A 108 15.41 10.68 25.50
N THR A 109 14.99 9.53 26.05
CA THR A 109 13.78 9.46 26.87
C THR A 109 13.93 10.26 28.16
N TYR A 110 15.09 10.20 28.79
CA TYR A 110 15.38 10.97 30.00
C TYR A 110 15.34 12.48 29.72
N ASP A 111 16.07 12.95 28.70
CA ASP A 111 16.23 14.39 28.43
C ASP A 111 14.94 15.08 27.97
N HIS A 112 14.09 14.37 27.23
CA HIS A 112 12.92 14.96 26.58
C HIS A 112 11.58 14.55 27.21
N TYR A 113 11.53 13.44 27.96
CA TYR A 113 10.27 12.86 28.42
C TYR A 113 10.21 12.57 29.93
N ALA A 114 11.31 12.66 30.67
CA ALA A 114 11.29 12.44 32.13
C ALA A 114 10.42 13.46 32.88
N ASN A 115 10.22 14.67 32.33
CA ASN A 115 9.37 15.71 32.92
C ASN A 115 9.66 15.98 34.41
N GLY A 116 10.94 15.95 34.80
CA GLY A 116 11.38 16.13 36.18
C GLY A 116 11.26 14.89 37.09
N SER A 117 10.74 13.77 36.59
CA SER A 117 10.77 12.49 37.31
C SER A 117 12.18 11.91 37.38
N ARG A 118 12.49 11.26 38.51
CA ARG A 118 13.71 10.47 38.69
C ARG A 118 13.55 9.01 38.29
N LYS A 119 12.33 8.58 37.95
CA LYS A 119 12.04 7.21 37.53
C LYS A 119 12.06 7.13 36.01
N ILE A 120 12.94 6.30 35.47
CA ILE A 120 13.01 6.10 34.01
C ILE A 120 11.70 5.53 33.44
N SER A 121 10.96 4.74 34.21
CA SER A 121 9.65 4.21 33.79
C SER A 121 8.61 5.29 33.54
N ASP A 122 8.69 6.44 34.22
CA ASP A 122 7.82 7.60 33.93
C ASP A 122 8.23 8.25 32.58
N ALA A 123 9.54 8.31 32.30
CA ALA A 123 10.05 8.82 31.03
C ALA A 123 9.64 7.92 29.86
N TYR A 124 9.74 6.58 30.00
CA TYR A 124 9.26 5.64 28.98
C TYR A 124 7.76 5.76 28.74
N ARG A 125 6.96 5.89 29.81
CA ARG A 125 5.51 6.10 29.68
C ARG A 125 5.19 7.39 28.93
N ALA A 126 5.87 8.48 29.26
CA ALA A 126 5.71 9.76 28.59
C ALA A 126 6.17 9.71 27.13
N PHE A 127 7.28 9.05 26.83
CA PHE A 127 7.74 8.80 25.46
C PHE A 127 6.70 8.01 24.66
N THR A 128 6.12 6.96 25.25
CA THR A 128 5.05 6.22 24.58
C THR A 128 3.82 7.08 24.31
N ASP A 129 3.33 7.82 25.31
CA ASP A 129 2.08 8.58 25.21
C ASP A 129 2.21 9.80 24.27
N GLN A 130 3.39 10.43 24.25
CA GLN A 130 3.61 11.69 23.53
C GLN A 130 4.28 11.50 22.18
N PHE A 131 4.89 10.34 21.91
CA PHE A 131 5.60 10.07 20.65
C PHE A 131 5.14 8.78 19.97
N LEU A 132 5.29 7.61 20.59
CA LEU A 132 5.02 6.33 19.91
C LEU A 132 3.53 6.13 19.56
N GLN A 133 2.62 6.42 20.50
CA GLN A 133 1.18 6.31 20.25
C GLN A 133 0.68 7.32 19.20
N PRO A 134 1.05 8.61 19.25
CA PRO A 134 0.76 9.54 18.17
C PRO A 134 1.30 9.11 16.81
N LEU A 135 2.51 8.55 16.75
CA LEU A 135 3.10 7.99 15.52
C LEU A 135 2.22 6.86 14.96
N ALA A 136 1.91 5.84 15.77
CA ALA A 136 1.07 4.72 15.34
C ALA A 136 -0.30 5.18 14.85
N ARG A 137 -0.95 6.09 15.59
CA ARG A 137 -2.24 6.68 15.20
C ARG A 137 -2.16 7.45 13.88
N ASP A 138 -1.08 8.19 13.64
CA ASP A 138 -0.92 8.93 12.40
C ASP A 138 -0.62 7.98 11.22
N ILE A 139 0.09 6.86 11.44
CA ILE A 139 0.25 5.78 10.45
C ILE A 139 -1.11 5.11 10.15
N GLU A 140 -1.89 4.76 11.18
CA GLU A 140 -3.24 4.20 11.00
C GLU A 140 -4.12 5.12 10.15
N ARG A 141 -4.11 6.43 10.42
CA ARG A 141 -4.87 7.41 9.63
C ARG A 141 -4.41 7.51 8.18
N LEU A 142 -3.12 7.34 7.91
CA LEU A 142 -2.62 7.26 6.54
C LEU A 142 -3.10 5.96 5.86
N ALA A 143 -3.24 4.87 6.62
CA ALA A 143 -3.71 3.58 6.14
C ALA A 143 -5.25 3.48 6.00
N GLU A 144 -6.03 4.34 6.67
CA GLU A 144 -7.50 4.28 6.63
C GLU A 144 -8.08 4.46 5.22
N GLN A 145 -7.53 5.39 4.44
CA GLN A 145 -8.03 5.69 3.10
C GLN A 145 -6.90 6.06 2.16
N ARG A 146 -6.74 5.25 1.10
CA ARG A 146 -6.00 5.68 -0.09
C ARG A 146 -6.83 6.73 -0.83
N PRO A 147 -6.38 7.99 -0.94
CA PRO A 147 -7.11 8.98 -1.72
C PRO A 147 -7.01 8.61 -3.20
N LEU A 148 -8.16 8.29 -3.80
CA LEU A 148 -8.29 8.03 -5.23
C LEU A 148 -9.07 9.16 -5.88
N ALA A 149 -8.64 9.57 -7.07
CA ALA A 149 -9.38 10.54 -7.88
C ALA A 149 -10.81 10.04 -8.13
N ALA A 150 -11.80 10.95 -8.12
CA ALA A 150 -13.20 10.59 -8.27
C ALA A 150 -13.50 9.74 -9.53
N PRO A 151 -12.92 10.03 -10.72
CA PRO A 151 -13.12 9.18 -11.90
C PRO A 151 -12.59 7.75 -11.73
N VAL A 152 -11.48 7.57 -11.00
CA VAL A 152 -10.91 6.25 -10.71
C VAL A 152 -11.82 5.48 -9.76
N ASN A 153 -12.29 6.13 -8.69
CA ASN A 153 -13.25 5.53 -7.76
C ASN A 153 -14.52 5.05 -8.47
N GLU A 154 -15.01 5.85 -9.42
CA GLU A 154 -16.18 5.52 -10.21
C GLU A 154 -15.95 4.32 -11.13
N ALA A 155 -14.81 4.31 -11.83
CA ALA A 155 -14.42 3.19 -12.69
C ALA A 155 -14.28 1.87 -11.93
N LEU A 156 -13.76 1.91 -10.70
CA LEU A 156 -13.65 0.72 -9.83
C LEU A 156 -15.01 0.26 -9.29
N ARG A 157 -15.94 1.18 -9.04
CA ARG A 157 -17.31 0.85 -8.55
C ARG A 157 -18.13 0.24 -9.67
N HIS A 158 -18.04 0.79 -10.86
CA HIS A 158 -18.70 0.31 -12.07
C HIS A 158 -17.74 -0.52 -12.92
N HIS A 159 -17.07 -1.48 -12.27
CA HIS A 159 -16.21 -2.41 -12.98
C HIS A 159 -17.03 -3.24 -13.98
N PRO A 160 -16.44 -3.67 -15.10
CA PRO A 160 -17.18 -4.41 -16.12
C PRO A 160 -17.70 -5.75 -15.59
N THR A 161 -18.78 -6.24 -16.20
CA THR A 161 -19.38 -7.56 -15.95
C THR A 161 -19.65 -8.28 -17.26
N SER A 162 -19.76 -9.60 -17.18
CA SER A 162 -19.87 -10.51 -18.31
C SER A 162 -20.93 -11.60 -18.03
N SER A 163 -21.08 -12.55 -18.94
CA SER A 163 -21.87 -13.77 -18.70
C SER A 163 -21.10 -14.84 -17.91
N ASP A 164 -19.80 -14.68 -17.70
CA ASP A 164 -18.94 -15.64 -17.00
C ASP A 164 -18.72 -15.21 -15.54
N ALA A 165 -19.32 -15.96 -14.60
CA ALA A 165 -19.26 -15.62 -13.17
C ALA A 165 -17.84 -15.65 -12.59
N LEU A 166 -16.95 -16.48 -13.14
CA LEU A 166 -15.55 -16.54 -12.73
C LEU A 166 -14.81 -15.26 -13.15
N LEU A 167 -14.99 -14.82 -14.40
CA LEU A 167 -14.47 -13.55 -14.90
C LEU A 167 -14.95 -12.36 -14.05
N ASP A 168 -16.25 -12.31 -13.77
CA ASP A 168 -16.85 -11.25 -12.95
C ASP A 168 -16.24 -11.23 -11.54
N GLY A 169 -15.98 -12.41 -10.97
CA GLY A 169 -15.27 -12.57 -9.70
C GLY A 169 -13.85 -12.01 -9.76
N LEU A 170 -13.06 -12.39 -10.76
CA LEU A 170 -11.68 -11.92 -10.92
C LEU A 170 -11.60 -10.40 -11.07
N VAL A 171 -12.49 -9.79 -11.86
CA VAL A 171 -12.54 -8.33 -12.04
C VAL A 171 -12.91 -7.62 -10.74
N ARG A 172 -13.93 -8.11 -10.02
CA ARG A 172 -14.34 -7.54 -8.73
C ARG A 172 -13.20 -7.60 -7.73
N ASP A 173 -12.62 -8.79 -7.54
CA ASP A 173 -11.56 -9.02 -6.55
C ASP A 173 -10.31 -8.17 -6.88
N ALA A 174 -9.99 -8.02 -8.17
CA ALA A 174 -8.94 -7.11 -8.63
C ALA A 174 -9.23 -5.64 -8.27
N CYS A 175 -10.46 -5.16 -8.49
CA CYS A 175 -10.87 -3.80 -8.15
C CYS A 175 -10.94 -3.56 -6.65
N GLU A 176 -11.29 -4.57 -5.85
CA GLU A 176 -11.24 -4.49 -4.38
C GLU A 176 -9.79 -4.40 -3.89
N ALA A 177 -8.90 -5.27 -4.38
CA ALA A 177 -7.48 -5.25 -4.02
C ALA A 177 -6.78 -3.93 -4.41
N PHE A 178 -7.14 -3.34 -5.55
CA PHE A 178 -6.57 -2.06 -5.99
C PHE A 178 -6.90 -0.88 -5.07
N ARG A 179 -8.02 -0.94 -4.35
CA ARG A 179 -8.41 0.12 -3.41
C ARG A 179 -7.55 0.14 -2.15
N ASP A 180 -6.84 -0.95 -1.86
CA ASP A 180 -6.02 -1.05 -0.66
C ASP A 180 -4.86 -0.03 -0.70
N PRO A 181 -4.55 0.64 0.43
CA PRO A 181 -3.39 1.51 0.53
C PRO A 181 -2.06 0.78 0.29
N ALA A 182 -1.95 -0.49 0.67
CA ALA A 182 -0.72 -1.26 0.59
C ALA A 182 -0.32 -1.56 -0.87
N PRO A 183 0.86 -1.12 -1.34
CA PRO A 183 1.33 -1.41 -2.69
C PRO A 183 1.35 -2.89 -3.06
N ALA A 184 1.72 -3.76 -2.12
CA ALA A 184 1.71 -5.21 -2.33
C ALA A 184 0.30 -5.73 -2.68
N LYS A 185 -0.73 -5.25 -1.98
CA LYS A 185 -2.12 -5.62 -2.26
C LYS A 185 -2.62 -5.07 -3.60
N ARG A 186 -2.17 -3.86 -3.97
CA ARG A 186 -2.44 -3.31 -5.31
C ARG A 186 -1.80 -4.15 -6.42
N TYR A 187 -0.60 -4.68 -6.17
CA TYR A 187 0.08 -5.59 -7.10
C TYR A 187 -0.68 -6.92 -7.28
N GLU A 188 -1.24 -7.48 -6.19
CA GLU A 188 -2.15 -8.62 -6.29
C GLU A 188 -3.36 -8.30 -7.18
N GLY A 189 -3.95 -7.11 -7.01
CA GLY A 189 -5.05 -6.64 -7.86
C GLY A 189 -4.67 -6.55 -9.34
N LEU A 190 -3.47 -6.03 -9.65
CA LEU A 190 -2.93 -6.00 -11.01
C LEU A 190 -2.84 -7.40 -11.63
N ARG A 191 -2.32 -8.37 -10.87
CA ARG A 191 -2.18 -9.77 -11.31
C ARG A 191 -3.53 -10.47 -11.48
N ALA A 192 -4.51 -10.17 -10.63
CA ALA A 192 -5.87 -10.67 -10.79
C ALA A 192 -6.55 -10.08 -12.05
N LEU A 193 -6.30 -8.81 -12.39
CA LEU A 193 -6.88 -8.16 -13.56
C LEU A 193 -6.27 -8.66 -14.88
N TRP A 194 -4.94 -8.71 -14.97
CA TRP A 194 -4.21 -9.92 -15.36
C TRP A 194 -4.96 -11.14 -15.91
N ASP A 195 -5.26 -12.03 -14.97
CA ASP A 195 -5.93 -13.30 -15.15
C ASP A 195 -7.37 -13.13 -15.67
N ALA A 196 -8.06 -12.06 -15.25
CA ALA A 196 -9.38 -11.71 -15.77
C ALA A 196 -9.33 -11.43 -17.28
N PHE A 197 -8.38 -10.64 -17.75
CA PHE A 197 -8.19 -10.35 -19.18
C PHE A 197 -7.94 -11.63 -19.99
N GLU A 198 -7.23 -12.58 -19.39
CA GLU A 198 -6.89 -13.84 -20.03
C GLU A 198 -8.07 -14.82 -20.05
N ARG A 199 -8.88 -14.81 -18.99
CA ARG A 199 -10.16 -15.52 -18.95
C ARG A 199 -11.10 -14.94 -20.00
N ALA A 200 -11.21 -13.61 -20.12
CA ALA A 200 -12.10 -12.96 -21.08
C ALA A 200 -11.88 -13.45 -22.51
N LYS A 201 -10.62 -13.62 -22.93
CA LYS A 201 -10.26 -14.16 -24.26
C LYS A 201 -10.71 -15.61 -24.50
N THR A 202 -11.14 -16.33 -23.46
CA THR A 202 -11.53 -17.75 -23.51
C THR A 202 -13.00 -18.01 -23.20
N VAL A 203 -13.78 -16.98 -22.84
CA VAL A 203 -15.22 -17.14 -22.54
C VAL A 203 -16.01 -17.55 -23.79
N HIS A 204 -15.54 -17.17 -24.98
CA HIS A 204 -16.21 -17.48 -26.23
C HIS A 204 -16.28 -19.02 -26.49
N PRO A 205 -17.41 -19.56 -26.97
CA PRO A 205 -17.66 -21.00 -27.10
C PRO A 205 -16.66 -21.77 -27.97
N THR A 206 -15.93 -21.07 -28.86
CA THR A 206 -15.07 -21.69 -29.87
C THR A 206 -13.78 -22.31 -29.31
N GLN A 207 -13.47 -22.16 -28.02
CA GLN A 207 -12.25 -22.62 -27.31
C GLN A 207 -10.90 -22.17 -27.91
N ASP A 208 -10.86 -21.57 -29.10
CA ASP A 208 -9.70 -20.91 -29.69
C ASP A 208 -9.55 -19.49 -29.11
N LYS A 209 -8.44 -19.26 -28.41
CA LYS A 209 -8.05 -17.95 -27.84
C LYS A 209 -8.00 -16.83 -28.87
N LYS A 210 -7.59 -17.12 -30.11
CA LYS A 210 -7.53 -16.11 -31.17
C LYS A 210 -8.95 -15.71 -31.60
N ALA A 211 -9.81 -16.70 -31.81
CA ALA A 211 -11.21 -16.45 -32.14
C ALA A 211 -11.94 -15.70 -31.01
N GLY A 212 -11.67 -16.05 -29.75
CA GLY A 212 -12.25 -15.34 -28.60
C GLY A 212 -11.78 -13.89 -28.48
N ALA A 213 -10.49 -13.61 -28.73
CA ALA A 213 -9.98 -12.24 -28.76
C ALA A 213 -10.63 -11.40 -29.89
N GLU A 214 -10.80 -11.98 -31.08
CA GLU A 214 -11.49 -11.32 -32.20
C GLU A 214 -12.98 -11.09 -31.91
N ALA A 215 -13.66 -12.02 -31.22
CA ALA A 215 -15.05 -11.85 -30.81
C ALA A 215 -15.22 -10.68 -29.81
N LEU A 216 -14.31 -10.54 -28.84
CA LEU A 216 -14.28 -9.39 -27.93
C LEU A 216 -14.11 -8.07 -28.68
N LEU A 217 -13.20 -8.04 -29.65
CA LEU A 217 -12.94 -6.85 -30.48
C LEU A 217 -14.15 -6.46 -31.32
N LEU A 218 -14.86 -7.44 -31.89
CA LEU A 218 -16.07 -7.21 -32.68
C LEU A 218 -17.21 -6.66 -31.81
N ALA A 219 -17.38 -7.19 -30.60
CA ALA A 219 -18.35 -6.70 -29.63
C ALA A 219 -17.98 -5.32 -29.07
N ALA A 220 -16.68 -5.00 -28.98
CA ALA A 220 -16.22 -3.72 -28.43
C ALA A 220 -16.50 -2.53 -29.34
N SER A 221 -16.39 -2.69 -30.66
CA SER A 221 -16.54 -1.58 -31.61
C SER A 221 -16.92 -2.03 -33.03
N SER A 222 -17.94 -1.39 -33.60
CA SER A 222 -18.28 -1.49 -35.03
C SER A 222 -17.34 -0.69 -35.93
N GLU A 223 -16.63 0.30 -35.39
CA GLU A 223 -15.67 1.12 -36.15
C GLU A 223 -14.33 0.41 -36.31
N ASP A 224 -13.93 0.16 -37.56
CA ASP A 224 -12.72 -0.60 -37.91
C ASP A 224 -11.43 0.01 -37.34
N ALA A 225 -11.29 1.34 -37.42
CA ALA A 225 -10.12 2.05 -36.93
C ALA A 225 -9.97 1.93 -35.40
N VAL A 226 -11.08 2.07 -34.66
CA VAL A 226 -11.11 1.88 -33.20
C VAL A 226 -10.84 0.42 -32.85
N ARG A 227 -11.38 -0.53 -33.62
CA ARG A 227 -11.14 -1.96 -33.39
C ARG A 227 -9.68 -2.35 -33.58
N GLU A 228 -8.99 -1.79 -34.58
CA GLU A 228 -7.55 -2.00 -34.76
C GLU A 228 -6.70 -1.37 -33.63
N LEU A 229 -7.11 -0.20 -33.13
CA LEU A 229 -6.50 0.42 -31.95
C LEU A 229 -6.61 -0.50 -30.73
N LEU A 230 -7.81 -1.02 -30.44
CA LEU A 230 -8.04 -1.97 -29.34
C LEU A 230 -7.26 -3.27 -29.53
N ARG A 231 -7.16 -3.77 -30.76
CA ARG A 231 -6.35 -4.96 -31.08
C ARG A 231 -4.88 -4.74 -30.77
N THR A 232 -4.34 -3.58 -31.14
CA THR A 232 -2.96 -3.18 -30.83
C THR A 232 -2.75 -3.09 -29.32
N GLU A 233 -3.69 -2.51 -28.60
CA GLU A 233 -3.65 -2.40 -27.14
C GLU A 233 -3.69 -3.76 -26.44
N MET A 234 -4.57 -4.68 -26.89
CA MET A 234 -4.62 -6.07 -26.38
C MET A 234 -3.30 -6.81 -26.57
N LYS A 235 -2.63 -6.63 -27.71
CA LYS A 235 -1.31 -7.22 -27.98
C LYS A 235 -0.26 -6.65 -27.04
N ALA A 236 -0.18 -5.32 -26.93
CA ALA A 236 0.78 -4.66 -26.05
C ALA A 236 0.61 -5.08 -24.58
N LEU A 237 -0.62 -5.15 -24.05
CA LEU A 237 -0.86 -5.61 -22.68
C LEU A 237 -0.57 -7.11 -22.47
N THR A 238 -0.74 -7.93 -23.51
CA THR A 238 -0.32 -9.34 -23.47
C THR A 238 1.21 -9.43 -23.37
N GLU A 239 1.94 -8.66 -24.18
CA GLU A 239 3.41 -8.60 -24.15
C GLU A 239 3.94 -8.10 -22.81
N ILE A 240 3.37 -7.01 -22.27
CA ILE A 240 3.70 -6.49 -20.94
C ILE A 240 3.49 -7.57 -19.88
N GLY A 241 2.35 -8.26 -19.88
CA GLY A 241 2.07 -9.34 -18.93
C GLY A 241 3.08 -10.49 -19.00
N ASN A 242 3.67 -10.73 -20.17
CA ASN A 242 4.68 -11.76 -20.39
C ASN A 242 6.11 -11.28 -20.08
N GLN A 243 6.39 -9.99 -20.14
CA GLN A 243 7.72 -9.43 -19.89
C GLN A 243 7.99 -9.20 -18.39
N PHE A 244 6.95 -8.78 -17.65
CA PHE A 244 7.04 -8.49 -16.22
C PHE A 244 6.50 -9.66 -15.37
N HIS A 245 6.83 -9.69 -14.07
CA HIS A 245 6.26 -10.66 -13.10
C HIS A 245 4.75 -10.48 -12.81
N ILE A 246 3.98 -10.00 -13.78
CA ILE A 246 2.53 -9.92 -13.71
C ILE A 246 1.93 -11.32 -13.94
N ARG A 247 2.44 -12.05 -14.94
CA ARG A 247 2.10 -13.46 -15.21
C ARG A 247 3.34 -14.33 -15.09
N HIS A 248 3.16 -15.55 -14.56
CA HIS A 248 4.18 -16.59 -14.35
C HIS A 248 5.49 -16.08 -13.69
N PHE A 249 5.79 -16.58 -12.49
CA PHE A 249 7.05 -16.31 -11.79
C PHE A 249 8.19 -17.09 -12.46
N GLU A 250 8.63 -16.63 -13.63
CA GLU A 250 9.83 -17.11 -14.29
C GLU A 250 11.04 -16.30 -13.83
N THR A 251 12.17 -16.96 -13.61
CA THR A 251 13.40 -16.38 -13.02
C THR A 251 14.01 -15.24 -13.85
N ASN A 252 13.60 -15.09 -15.12
CA ASN A 252 14.16 -14.12 -16.07
C ASN A 252 13.31 -12.86 -16.29
N ARG A 253 12.19 -12.70 -15.57
CA ARG A 253 11.29 -11.54 -15.71
C ARG A 253 11.55 -10.50 -14.62
N GLN A 254 11.28 -9.23 -14.89
CA GLN A 254 11.49 -8.15 -13.93
C GLN A 254 10.21 -7.84 -13.12
N PRO A 255 10.30 -7.61 -11.80
CA PRO A 255 9.17 -7.12 -11.02
C PRO A 255 8.89 -5.65 -11.35
N ILE A 256 7.62 -5.24 -11.25
CA ILE A 256 7.27 -3.82 -11.28
C ILE A 256 7.41 -3.30 -9.85
N ALA A 257 8.52 -2.61 -9.60
CA ALA A 257 8.87 -2.15 -8.26
C ALA A 257 8.14 -0.87 -7.84
N ASP A 258 7.87 0.04 -8.78
CA ASP A 258 7.25 1.34 -8.47
C ASP A 258 5.72 1.20 -8.39
N PRO A 259 5.10 1.51 -7.22
CA PRO A 259 3.65 1.46 -7.05
C PRO A 259 2.87 2.37 -8.02
N ALA A 260 3.46 3.47 -8.49
CA ALA A 260 2.83 4.33 -9.49
C ALA A 260 2.71 3.62 -10.86
N ASN A 261 3.70 2.78 -11.22
CA ASN A 261 3.64 1.97 -12.44
C ASN A 261 2.62 0.83 -12.31
N ILE A 262 2.48 0.25 -11.11
CA ILE A 262 1.41 -0.71 -10.79
C ILE A 262 0.05 -0.04 -11.03
N ASP A 263 -0.13 1.18 -10.52
CA ASP A 263 -1.36 1.94 -10.66
C ASP A 263 -1.69 2.28 -12.10
N TYR A 264 -0.70 2.75 -12.85
CA TYR A 264 -0.83 3.02 -14.29
C TYR A 264 -1.27 1.77 -15.06
N LEU A 265 -0.59 0.65 -14.87
CA LEU A 265 -0.88 -0.59 -15.61
C LEU A 265 -2.24 -1.16 -15.24
N PHE A 266 -2.63 -1.07 -13.96
CA PHE A 266 -3.96 -1.49 -13.51
C PHE A 266 -5.04 -0.67 -14.20
N LEU A 267 -4.94 0.66 -14.17
CA LEU A 267 -5.94 1.55 -14.77
C LEU A 267 -5.99 1.42 -16.29
N ARG A 268 -4.84 1.22 -16.95
CA ARG A 268 -4.75 0.96 -18.38
C ARG A 268 -5.49 -0.32 -18.76
N MET A 269 -5.26 -1.42 -18.05
CA MET A 269 -5.96 -2.68 -18.27
C MET A 269 -7.46 -2.59 -17.94
N LEU A 270 -7.83 -1.91 -16.84
CA LEU A 270 -9.22 -1.75 -16.45
C LEU A 270 -10.01 -0.98 -17.53
N ALA A 271 -9.42 0.09 -18.08
CA ALA A 271 -10.04 0.86 -19.15
C ALA A 271 -10.28 0.01 -20.40
N LEU A 272 -9.32 -0.84 -20.79
CA LEU A 272 -9.52 -1.79 -21.88
C LEU A 272 -10.65 -2.78 -21.56
N MET A 273 -10.62 -3.39 -20.38
CA MET A 273 -11.64 -4.37 -19.95
C MET A 273 -13.05 -3.76 -19.93
N GLN A 274 -13.19 -2.50 -19.51
CA GLN A 274 -14.47 -1.77 -19.56
C GLN A 274 -15.02 -1.63 -20.97
N VAL A 275 -14.16 -1.49 -21.97
CA VAL A 275 -14.56 -1.40 -23.37
C VAL A 275 -14.90 -2.79 -23.93
N LEU A 276 -14.03 -3.79 -23.69
CA LEU A 276 -14.19 -5.15 -24.21
C LEU A 276 -15.45 -5.87 -23.67
N LEU A 277 -15.84 -5.58 -22.43
CA LEU A 277 -16.96 -6.26 -21.76
C LEU A 277 -18.25 -5.42 -21.74
N ARG A 278 -18.28 -4.27 -22.42
CA ARG A 278 -19.41 -3.32 -22.37
C ARG A 278 -20.73 -3.93 -22.85
N GLN A 279 -20.69 -4.77 -23.89
CA GLN A 279 -21.90 -5.33 -24.50
C GLN A 279 -22.38 -6.63 -23.82
N SER A 280 -21.49 -7.41 -23.19
CA SER A 280 -21.88 -8.61 -22.43
C SER A 280 -22.74 -8.30 -21.21
N SER A 281 -22.71 -7.06 -20.72
CA SER A 281 -23.56 -6.60 -19.62
C SER A 281 -24.97 -6.18 -20.07
N GLN A 282 -25.17 -5.83 -21.35
CA GLN A 282 -26.48 -5.38 -21.86
C GLN A 282 -27.44 -6.53 -22.21
N GLU A 283 -26.91 -7.72 -22.54
CA GLU A 283 -27.74 -8.92 -22.76
C GLU A 283 -28.44 -9.43 -21.49
N LYS A 284 -27.96 -9.07 -20.29
CA LYS A 284 -28.60 -9.42 -19.00
C LYS A 284 -29.81 -8.54 -18.63
N ALA A 285 -30.04 -7.44 -19.35
CA ALA A 285 -31.11 -6.48 -19.06
C ALA A 285 -32.28 -6.54 -20.06
N GLY A 286 -32.24 -7.48 -21.01
CA GLY A 286 -33.28 -7.72 -22.02
C GLY A 286 -34.08 -8.99 -21.73
#